data_AF-A0A7X7GTG9-F1
#
_entry.id   AF-A0A7X7GTG9-F1
#
_cell.length_a   1.000
_cell.length_b   1.000
_cell.length_c   1.000
_cell.angle_alpha   90.00
_cell.angle_beta   90.00
_cell.angle_gamma   90.00
#
_symmetry.space_group_name_H-M   'P 1'
#
loop_
_entity.id
_entity.type
_entity.pdbx_description
1 polymer ?
#
loop_
_entity_poly.entity_id
_entity_poly.type
_entity_poly.pdbx_seq_one_letter_code
_entity_poly.pdbx_strand_id
1 'polypeptide(L)'
;MGRPMATSQDFVNWICTEALNPDYLMYAYLAEGDALRRFGKGSTHTTIYFPEVKAFHVALPPIAEQAEIVRLVKERLTVVETLGRMLDNVTSSLETLDSAILAKAFRGELVPQDPNDEPASVLLERIAAERVTAESNGKKPRSKRAK
;
A
#
# COMPACT_ATOMS: atom_id res chain seq x y z
N MET A 1 -29.70 -21.33 -0.89
CA MET A 1 -30.45 -20.89 -2.09
C MET A 1 -31.91 -21.31 -1.95
N GLY A 2 -32.87 -20.58 -2.53
CA GLY A 2 -34.28 -21.05 -2.57
C GLY A 2 -35.30 -20.24 -1.79
N ARG A 3 -34.98 -18.99 -1.41
CA ARG A 3 -36.00 -18.00 -1.02
C ARG A 3 -36.13 -16.96 -2.14
N PRO A 4 -37.33 -16.42 -2.42
CA PRO A 4 -37.49 -15.32 -3.35
C PRO A 4 -36.62 -14.12 -2.94
N MET A 5 -35.81 -13.60 -3.85
CA MET A 5 -34.98 -12.43 -3.64
C MET A 5 -34.65 -11.75 -4.97
N ALA A 6 -34.40 -10.44 -4.94
CA ALA A 6 -33.85 -9.73 -6.08
C ALA A 6 -32.33 -9.93 -6.12
N THR A 7 -31.80 -10.36 -7.26
CA THR A 7 -30.35 -10.48 -7.49
C THR A 7 -30.04 -10.10 -8.93
N SER A 8 -28.88 -9.49 -9.16
CA SER A 8 -28.32 -9.30 -10.49
C SER A 8 -27.91 -10.64 -11.10
N GLN A 9 -27.91 -10.71 -12.44
CA GLN A 9 -27.63 -11.93 -13.20
C GLN A 9 -26.24 -12.53 -12.92
N ASP A 10 -25.25 -11.69 -12.62
CA ASP A 10 -23.87 -12.12 -12.39
C ASP A 10 -23.61 -12.57 -10.94
N PHE A 11 -24.65 -12.61 -10.11
CA PHE A 11 -24.54 -12.96 -8.69
C PHE A 11 -25.41 -14.17 -8.36
N VAL A 12 -24.80 -15.09 -7.62
CA VAL A 12 -25.50 -16.20 -6.99
C VAL A 12 -25.50 -16.00 -5.49
N ASN A 13 -26.69 -15.89 -4.91
CA ASN A 13 -26.85 -15.64 -3.48
C ASN A 13 -27.16 -16.93 -2.71
N TRP A 14 -26.38 -17.17 -1.65
CA TRP A 14 -26.60 -18.27 -0.73
C TRP A 14 -27.10 -17.77 0.63
N ILE A 15 -28.36 -18.06 0.94
CA ILE A 15 -28.92 -17.84 2.28
C ILE A 15 -28.61 -19.08 3.12
N CYS A 16 -27.75 -18.92 4.13
CA CYS A 16 -27.38 -19.98 5.05
C CYS A 16 -28.50 -20.23 6.08
N THR A 17 -28.65 -21.49 6.49
CA THR A 17 -29.50 -21.88 7.62
C THR A 17 -28.70 -21.81 8.92
N GLU A 18 -29.33 -22.06 10.06
CA GLU A 18 -28.67 -22.09 11.38
C GLU A 18 -27.54 -23.14 11.49
N ALA A 19 -27.54 -24.14 10.59
CA ALA A 19 -26.50 -25.17 10.54
C ALA A 19 -25.19 -24.69 9.88
N LEU A 20 -25.17 -23.52 9.24
CA LEU A 20 -24.03 -23.05 8.45
C LEU A 20 -23.73 -21.58 8.74
N ASN A 21 -22.53 -21.32 9.24
CA ASN A 21 -22.01 -19.99 9.44
C ASN A 21 -21.66 -19.33 8.08
N PRO A 22 -22.19 -18.15 7.74
CA PRO A 22 -21.90 -17.47 6.48
C PRO A 22 -20.41 -17.14 6.28
N ASP A 23 -19.71 -16.74 7.34
CA ASP A 23 -18.27 -16.42 7.28
C ASP A 23 -17.45 -17.67 7.01
N TYR A 24 -17.83 -18.81 7.60
CA TYR A 24 -17.20 -20.09 7.34
C TYR A 24 -17.35 -20.49 5.87
N LEU A 25 -18.57 -20.40 5.33
CA LEU A 25 -18.83 -20.70 3.93
C LEU A 25 -18.00 -19.81 2.99
N MET A 26 -17.92 -18.51 3.31
CA MET A 26 -17.10 -17.56 2.55
C MET A 26 -15.63 -17.96 2.58
N TYR A 27 -15.05 -18.23 3.75
CA TYR A 27 -13.64 -18.62 3.85
C TYR A 27 -13.36 -19.98 3.21
N ALA A 28 -14.29 -20.94 3.29
CA ALA A 28 -14.16 -22.23 2.63
C ALA A 28 -14.06 -22.06 1.10
N TYR A 29 -14.94 -21.26 0.49
CA TYR A 29 -14.86 -21.00 -0.95
C TYR A 29 -13.64 -20.15 -1.35
N LEU A 30 -13.25 -19.17 -0.52
CA LEU A 30 -12.02 -18.41 -0.76
C LEU A 30 -10.77 -19.30 -0.76
N ALA A 31 -10.73 -20.30 0.12
CA ALA A 31 -9.62 -21.26 0.19
C ALA A 31 -9.54 -22.17 -1.04
N GLU A 32 -10.68 -22.55 -1.64
CA GLU A 32 -10.71 -23.33 -2.89
C GLU A 32 -10.16 -22.55 -4.10
N GLY A 33 -10.26 -21.22 -4.08
CA GLY A 33 -9.57 -20.31 -4.99
C GLY A 33 -9.65 -20.71 -6.48
N ASP A 34 -8.53 -21.16 -7.03
CA ASP A 34 -8.41 -21.54 -8.44
C ASP A 34 -9.24 -22.78 -8.81
N ALA A 35 -9.56 -23.66 -7.86
CA ALA A 35 -10.40 -24.83 -8.11
C ALA A 35 -11.81 -24.41 -8.54
N LEU A 36 -12.39 -23.39 -7.89
CA LEU A 36 -13.69 -22.83 -8.28
C LEU A 36 -13.63 -22.17 -9.66
N ARG A 37 -12.53 -21.45 -9.94
CA ARG A 37 -12.35 -20.74 -11.23
C ARG A 37 -12.34 -21.68 -12.43
N ARG A 38 -11.92 -22.94 -12.26
CA ARG A 38 -11.94 -23.97 -13.32
C ARG A 38 -13.34 -24.33 -13.80
N PHE A 39 -14.37 -24.07 -13.01
CA PHE A 39 -15.77 -24.27 -13.42
C PHE A 39 -16.31 -23.09 -14.25
N GLY A 40 -15.53 -22.01 -14.39
CA GLY A 40 -15.87 -20.88 -15.22
C GLY A 40 -15.88 -21.24 -16.71
N LYS A 41 -16.95 -20.87 -17.39
CA LYS A 41 -17.14 -21.07 -18.84
C LYS A 41 -17.24 -19.71 -19.54
N GLY A 42 -16.77 -19.65 -20.78
CA GLY A 42 -16.78 -18.43 -21.59
C GLY A 42 -15.41 -17.76 -21.70
N SER A 43 -15.11 -17.21 -22.87
CA SER A 43 -13.82 -16.57 -23.19
C SER A 43 -13.77 -15.07 -22.87
N THR A 44 -14.88 -14.35 -23.07
CA THR A 44 -14.98 -12.90 -22.82
C THR A 44 -15.49 -12.59 -21.41
N HIS A 45 -16.51 -13.31 -20.96
CA HIS A 45 -17.03 -13.27 -19.60
C HIS A 45 -17.02 -14.68 -19.04
N THR A 46 -16.11 -14.94 -18.10
CA THR A 46 -16.02 -16.23 -17.42
C THR A 46 -17.10 -16.33 -16.35
N THR A 47 -18.07 -17.22 -16.55
CA THR A 47 -19.22 -17.41 -15.67
C THR A 47 -19.30 -18.85 -15.18
N ILE A 48 -19.55 -19.05 -13.88
CA ILE A 48 -19.93 -20.36 -13.34
C ILE A 48 -21.46 -20.43 -13.40
N TYR A 49 -22.00 -21.33 -14.23
CA TYR A 49 -23.44 -21.44 -14.39
C TYR A 49 -24.11 -22.06 -13.16
N PHE A 50 -25.41 -21.77 -13.02
CA PHE A 50 -26.17 -22.14 -11.83
C PHE A 50 -26.21 -23.64 -11.51
N PRO A 51 -26.31 -24.57 -12.49
CA PRO A 51 -26.22 -26.01 -12.21
C PRO A 51 -24.89 -26.42 -11.55
N GLU A 52 -23.79 -25.83 -11.98
CA GLU A 52 -22.45 -26.08 -11.44
C GLU A 52 -22.34 -25.57 -10.00
N VAL A 53 -22.81 -24.35 -9.72
CA VAL A 53 -22.80 -23.81 -8.35
C VAL A 53 -23.68 -24.66 -7.41
N LYS A 54 -24.82 -25.17 -7.89
CA LYS A 54 -25.69 -26.08 -7.12
C LYS A 54 -25.03 -27.42 -6.79
N ALA A 55 -24.06 -27.86 -7.60
CA ALA A 55 -23.34 -29.10 -7.40
C ALA A 55 -22.13 -28.96 -6.47
N PHE A 56 -21.81 -27.75 -6.00
CA PHE A 56 -20.74 -27.55 -5.04
C PHE A 56 -21.12 -28.11 -3.67
N HIS A 57 -20.18 -28.84 -3.08
CA HIS A 57 -20.28 -29.40 -1.75
C HIS A 57 -19.19 -28.77 -0.90
N VAL A 58 -19.51 -28.52 0.36
CA VAL A 58 -18.57 -28.00 1.36
C VAL A 58 -18.59 -28.91 2.57
N ALA A 59 -17.46 -29.06 3.24
CA ALA A 59 -17.44 -29.71 4.54
C ALA A 59 -18.40 -28.96 5.49
N LEU A 60 -19.20 -29.70 6.26
CA LEU A 60 -20.17 -29.12 7.19
C LEU A 60 -19.88 -29.62 8.61
N PRO A 61 -18.79 -29.13 9.25
CA PRO A 61 -18.49 -29.47 10.64
C PRO A 61 -19.53 -28.86 11.59
N PRO A 62 -19.57 -29.25 12.88
CA PRO A 62 -20.46 -28.64 13.86
C PRO A 62 -20.32 -27.12 13.94
N ILE A 63 -21.39 -26.41 14.29
CA ILE A 63 -21.42 -24.93 14.29
C ILE A 63 -20.34 -24.31 15.18
N ALA A 64 -19.99 -24.96 16.28
CA ALA A 64 -18.92 -24.53 17.18
C ALA A 64 -17.53 -24.60 16.50
N GLU A 65 -17.28 -25.64 15.71
CA GLU A 65 -16.04 -25.80 14.96
C GLU A 65 -15.97 -24.79 13.79
N GLN A 66 -17.09 -24.55 13.09
CA GLN A 66 -17.17 -23.50 12.09
C GLN A 66 -16.80 -22.13 12.68
N ALA A 67 -17.32 -21.81 13.87
CA ALA A 67 -17.03 -20.56 14.57
C ALA A 67 -15.54 -20.46 14.97
N GLU A 68 -14.94 -21.54 15.45
CA GLU A 68 -13.52 -21.55 15.81
C GLU A 68 -12.62 -21.39 14.58
N ILE A 69 -12.94 -22.05 13.46
CA ILE A 69 -12.23 -21.86 12.18
C ILE A 69 -12.29 -20.40 11.76
N VAL A 70 -13.48 -19.80 11.77
CA VAL A 70 -13.67 -18.38 11.42
C VAL A 70 -12.85 -17.47 12.34
N ARG A 71 -12.84 -17.75 13.65
CA ARG A 71 -12.08 -16.98 14.63
C ARG A 71 -10.57 -17.00 14.30
N LEU A 72 -10.03 -18.19 14.06
CA LEU A 72 -8.61 -18.38 13.72
C LEU A 72 -8.25 -17.68 12.40
N VAL A 73 -9.06 -17.83 11.36
CA VAL A 73 -8.81 -17.19 10.06
C VAL A 73 -8.82 -15.67 10.20
N LYS A 74 -9.83 -15.10 10.87
CA LYS A 74 -9.91 -13.64 11.08
C LYS A 74 -8.72 -13.11 11.86
N GLU A 75 -8.34 -13.78 12.95
CA GLU A 75 -7.18 -13.39 13.76
C GLU A 75 -5.90 -13.30 12.91
N ARG A 76 -5.67 -14.29 12.03
CA ARG A 76 -4.49 -14.29 11.16
C ARG A 76 -4.56 -13.24 10.06
N LEU A 77 -5.73 -13.01 9.46
CA LEU A 77 -5.90 -11.94 8.47
C LEU A 77 -5.65 -10.55 9.09
N THR A 78 -6.08 -10.32 10.33
CA THR A 78 -5.80 -9.06 11.04
C THR A 78 -4.29 -8.80 11.20
N VAL A 79 -3.49 -9.86 11.46
CA VAL A 79 -2.03 -9.72 11.52
C VAL A 79 -1.47 -9.29 10.17
N VAL A 80 -1.92 -9.91 9.08
CA VAL A 80 -1.48 -9.55 7.72
C VAL A 80 -1.83 -8.11 7.38
N GLU A 81 -3.05 -7.66 7.67
CA GLU A 81 -3.47 -6.27 7.46
C GLU A 81 -2.61 -5.28 8.25
N THR A 82 -2.29 -5.62 9.50
CA THR A 82 -1.45 -4.77 10.36
C THR A 82 -0.03 -4.64 9.79
N LEU A 83 0.56 -5.74 9.33
CA LEU A 83 1.88 -5.73 8.68
C LEU A 83 1.87 -4.91 7.39
N GLY A 84 0.81 -5.03 6.58
CA GLY A 84 0.62 -4.21 5.38
C GLY A 84 0.64 -2.72 5.69
N ARG A 85 -0.14 -2.28 6.69
CA ARG A 85 -0.15 -0.86 7.12
C ARG A 85 1.21 -0.39 7.64
N MET A 86 1.95 -1.24 8.36
CA MET A 86 3.29 -0.91 8.82
C MET A 86 4.25 -0.68 7.63
N LEU A 87 4.17 -1.54 6.61
CA LEU A 87 4.98 -1.41 5.40
C LEU A 87 4.65 -0.12 4.64
N ASP A 88 3.37 0.21 4.49
CA ASP A 88 2.92 1.44 3.83
C ASP A 88 3.46 2.69 4.55
N ASN A 89 3.39 2.70 5.89
CA ASN A 89 3.91 3.79 6.71
C ASN A 89 5.43 3.96 6.57
N VAL A 90 6.19 2.86 6.56
CA VAL A 90 7.65 2.90 6.38
C VAL A 90 7.99 3.42 4.98
N THR A 91 7.28 2.95 3.95
CA THR A 91 7.48 3.39 2.57
C THR A 91 7.25 4.89 2.41
N SER A 92 6.15 5.40 2.96
CA SER A 92 5.86 6.85 2.96
C SER A 92 6.90 7.66 3.75
N SER A 93 7.41 7.11 4.85
CA SER A 93 8.47 7.75 5.64
C SER A 93 9.78 7.84 4.84
N LEU A 94 10.12 6.82 4.05
CA LEU A 94 11.32 6.84 3.19
C LEU A 94 11.22 7.89 2.08
N GLU A 95 10.05 8.05 1.44
CA GLU A 95 9.84 9.07 0.41
C GLU A 95 10.08 10.50 0.95
N THR A 96 9.71 10.75 2.19
CA THR A 96 9.89 12.06 2.83
C THR A 96 11.26 12.22 3.48
N LEU A 97 11.97 11.12 3.77
CA LEU A 97 13.27 11.13 4.45
C LEU A 97 14.33 11.90 3.65
N ASP A 98 14.42 11.69 2.34
CA ASP A 98 15.41 12.38 1.50
C ASP A 98 15.21 13.90 1.54
N SER A 99 13.95 14.35 1.42
CA SER A 99 13.61 15.77 1.53
C SER A 99 13.93 16.35 2.91
N ALA A 100 13.69 15.57 3.97
CA ALA A 100 13.97 15.97 5.34
C ALA A 100 15.48 16.07 5.60
N ILE A 101 16.27 15.11 5.09
CA ILE A 101 17.73 15.12 5.16
C ILE A 101 18.29 16.31 4.39
N LEU A 102 17.85 16.53 3.15
CA LEU A 102 18.29 17.68 2.34
C LEU A 102 17.95 19.00 3.02
N ALA A 103 16.73 19.12 3.57
CA ALA A 103 16.32 20.33 4.29
C ALA A 103 17.19 20.59 5.53
N LYS A 104 17.54 19.55 6.29
CA LYS A 104 18.49 19.67 7.42
C LYS A 104 19.91 19.99 6.95
N ALA A 105 20.35 19.42 5.83
CA ALA A 105 21.66 19.70 5.24
C ALA A 105 21.79 21.17 4.83
N PHE A 106 20.78 21.72 4.15
CA PHE A 106 20.77 23.12 3.72
C PHE A 106 20.69 24.12 4.88
N ARG A 107 20.11 23.73 6.02
CA ARG A 107 20.12 24.54 7.25
C ARG A 107 21.38 24.37 8.10
N GLY A 108 22.32 23.50 7.70
CA GLY A 108 23.53 23.20 8.47
C GLY A 108 23.30 22.32 9.70
N GLU A 109 22.06 21.87 9.94
CA GLU A 109 21.65 21.14 11.16
C GLU A 109 22.16 19.68 11.23
N LEU A 110 22.90 19.22 10.22
CA LEU A 110 23.48 17.86 10.19
C LEU A 110 24.79 17.75 10.99
N VAL A 111 25.37 18.86 11.43
CA VAL A 111 26.62 18.92 12.19
C VAL A 111 26.47 19.93 13.34
N PRO A 112 27.07 19.71 14.53
CA PRO A 112 27.11 20.72 15.59
C PRO A 112 27.64 22.05 15.06
N GLN A 113 26.93 23.14 15.34
CA GLN A 113 27.32 24.49 14.94
C GLN A 113 28.35 25.07 15.91
N ASP A 114 29.43 25.68 15.39
CA ASP A 114 30.35 26.44 16.23
C ASP A 114 29.73 27.82 16.51
N PRO A 115 29.57 28.23 17.78
CA PRO A 115 29.09 29.57 18.11
C PRO A 115 29.96 30.71 17.55
N ASN A 116 31.21 30.42 17.17
CA ASN A 116 32.13 31.36 16.58
C ASN A 116 32.09 31.40 15.04
N ASP A 117 31.24 30.58 14.40
CA ASP A 117 31.12 30.60 12.94
C ASP A 117 30.65 31.97 12.43
N GLU A 118 31.30 32.45 11.36
CA GLU A 118 30.93 33.72 10.75
C GLU A 118 29.51 33.61 10.12
N PRO A 119 28.63 34.62 10.29
CA PRO A 119 27.33 34.60 9.64
C PRO A 119 27.49 34.60 8.11
N ALA A 120 26.70 33.78 7.42
CA ALA A 120 26.75 33.66 5.95
C ALA A 120 26.57 35.01 5.22
N SER A 121 25.89 36.00 5.84
CA SER A 121 25.76 37.36 5.30
C SER A 121 27.11 38.06 5.11
N VAL A 122 28.04 37.88 6.07
CA VAL A 122 29.38 38.50 6.02
C VAL A 122 30.20 37.92 4.87
N LEU A 123 30.12 36.61 4.67
CA LEU A 123 30.76 35.94 3.53
C LEU A 123 30.18 36.42 2.19
N LEU A 124 28.86 36.58 2.09
CA LEU A 124 28.19 37.06 0.86
C LEU A 124 28.58 38.50 0.52
N GLU A 125 28.67 39.38 1.50
CA GLU A 125 29.16 40.76 1.31
C GLU A 125 30.60 40.77 0.78
N ARG A 126 31.47 39.91 1.33
CA ARG A 126 32.86 39.77 0.87
C ARG A 126 32.93 39.27 -0.57
N ILE A 127 32.16 38.23 -0.92
CA ILE A 127 32.08 37.71 -2.30
C ILE A 127 31.51 38.77 -3.27
N ALA A 128 30.52 39.55 -2.86
CA ALA A 128 29.95 40.61 -3.69
C ALA A 128 30.98 41.72 -3.97
N ALA A 129 31.72 42.16 -2.93
CA ALA A 129 32.79 43.13 -3.06
C ALA A 129 33.95 42.60 -3.95
N GLU A 130 34.32 41.33 -3.80
CA GLU A 130 35.32 40.66 -4.64
C GLU A 130 34.87 40.54 -6.11
N ARG A 131 33.59 40.31 -6.37
CA ARG A 131 33.05 40.27 -7.74
C ARG A 131 33.04 41.64 -8.41
N VAL A 132 32.61 42.68 -7.69
CA VAL A 132 32.63 44.06 -8.20
C VAL A 132 34.07 44.51 -8.51
N THR A 133 35.02 44.15 -7.66
CA THR A 133 36.45 44.43 -7.91
C THR A 133 37.09 43.56 -9.00
N ALA A 134 36.58 42.34 -9.24
CA ALA A 134 37.00 41.51 -10.36
C ALA A 134 36.43 41.99 -11.70
N GLU A 135 35.20 42.51 -11.70
CA GLU A 135 34.55 43.13 -12.87
C GLU A 135 35.22 44.45 -13.27
N SER A 136 35.65 45.26 -12.30
CA SER A 136 36.41 46.49 -12.56
C SER A 136 37.85 46.23 -13.04
N ASN A 137 38.45 45.09 -12.68
CA ASN A 137 39.80 44.68 -13.11
C ASN A 137 39.84 43.86 -14.42
N GLY A 138 38.73 43.74 -15.16
CA GLY A 138 38.73 43.24 -16.54
C GLY A 138 39.14 41.77 -16.75
N LYS A 139 39.17 40.94 -15.71
CA LYS A 139 39.41 39.50 -15.88
C LYS A 139 38.10 38.79 -16.26
N LYS A 140 37.92 38.55 -17.57
CA LYS A 140 36.79 37.80 -18.15
C LYS A 140 36.45 36.53 -17.34
N PRO A 141 35.16 36.26 -17.06
CA PRO A 141 34.77 35.02 -16.41
C PRO A 141 35.05 33.84 -17.34
N ARG A 142 35.70 32.78 -16.80
CA ARG A 142 35.83 31.49 -17.50
C ARG A 142 34.41 30.95 -17.74
N SER A 143 34.11 30.66 -19.01
CA SER A 143 32.81 30.18 -19.45
C SER A 143 32.40 28.90 -18.70
N LYS A 144 31.13 28.83 -18.31
CA LYS A 144 30.50 27.60 -17.83
C LYS A 144 30.62 26.54 -18.92
N ARG A 145 31.34 25.45 -18.65
CA ARG A 145 31.25 24.22 -19.44
C ARG A 145 29.91 23.58 -19.08
N ALA A 146 28.94 23.71 -19.98
CA ALA A 146 27.73 22.90 -19.94
C ALA A 146 28.11 21.42 -20.10
N LYS A 147 27.59 20.57 -19.22
CA LYS A 147 27.44 19.15 -19.44
C LYS A 147 26.11 18.72 -18.83
#